data_AF-A0A954NZY0-F1
#
_entry.id   AF-A0A954NZY0-F1
#
_cell.length_a   1.000
_cell.length_b   1.000
_cell.length_c   1.000
_cell.angle_alpha   90.00
_cell.angle_beta   90.00
_cell.angle_gamma   90.00
#
_symmetry.space_group_name_H-M   'P 1'
#
loop_
_entity.id
_entity.type
_entity.pdbx_description
1 polymer ?
#
loop_
_entity_poly.entity_id
_entity_poly.type
_entity_poly.pdbx_seq_one_letter_code
_entity_poly.pdbx_strand_id
1 'polypeptide(L)'
;MNAAHLHLISVHVPVVGTWIALALVGSAALWRSEILFRAGLGVFLACGLFAGVAYWSGPPAWEQIEQQREISRSLVEDHAVIARAAFLATIVQAVLAGQILFRLLQEEPVGSILRVVFAVGLVIIGSLLVWSAALGGRISHPEVRPTAVGQQLPPRQLLNPSRCSRSHFPARHPAGGCICVRFVQPVPQAESAEIV
;
A
#
# COMPACT_ATOMS: atom_id res chain seq x y z
N MET A 1 2.12 15.08 -17.63
CA MET A 1 1.97 14.17 -16.46
C MET A 1 3.32 13.53 -16.21
N ASN A 2 3.77 13.44 -14.95
CA ASN A 2 5.02 12.74 -14.61
C ASN A 2 4.75 11.24 -14.32
N ALA A 3 5.80 10.44 -14.15
CA ALA A 3 5.65 9.01 -13.89
C ALA A 3 4.91 8.71 -12.58
N ALA A 4 5.09 9.52 -11.54
CA ALA A 4 4.38 9.36 -10.26
C ALA A 4 2.85 9.53 -10.42
N HIS A 5 2.40 10.52 -11.19
CA HIS A 5 0.98 10.70 -11.50
C HIS A 5 0.42 9.51 -12.29
N LEU A 6 1.17 9.03 -13.29
CA LEU A 6 0.76 7.88 -14.08
C LEU A 6 0.64 6.62 -13.23
N HIS A 7 1.62 6.37 -12.37
CA HIS A 7 1.62 5.24 -11.43
C HIS A 7 0.41 5.30 -10.50
N LEU A 8 0.20 6.43 -9.82
CA LEU A 8 -0.91 6.61 -8.89
C LEU A 8 -2.28 6.39 -9.54
N ILE A 9 -2.53 6.91 -10.74
CA ILE A 9 -3.82 6.71 -11.41
C ILE A 9 -3.97 5.25 -11.86
N SER A 10 -2.90 4.66 -12.40
CA SER A 10 -2.93 3.32 -13.00
C SER A 10 -3.08 2.21 -11.97
N VAL A 11 -2.56 2.37 -10.75
CA VAL A 11 -2.66 1.33 -9.70
C VAL A 11 -4.09 1.07 -9.21
N HIS A 12 -5.00 2.05 -9.33
CA HIS A 12 -6.38 1.89 -8.86
C HIS A 12 -7.20 0.98 -9.76
N VAL A 13 -6.91 0.97 -11.06
CA VAL A 13 -7.70 0.21 -12.04
C VAL A 13 -7.62 -1.29 -11.79
N PRO A 14 -6.43 -1.92 -11.64
CA PRO A 14 -6.34 -3.35 -11.34
C PRO A 14 -6.95 -3.72 -9.97
N VAL A 15 -6.77 -2.87 -8.96
CA VAL A 15 -7.31 -3.12 -7.61
C VAL A 15 -8.83 -3.19 -7.66
N VAL A 16 -9.50 -2.15 -8.16
CA VAL A 16 -10.97 -2.08 -8.18
C VAL A 16 -11.54 -3.01 -9.26
N GLY A 17 -10.92 -3.02 -10.44
CA GLY A 17 -11.38 -3.78 -11.60
C GLY A 17 -11.34 -5.30 -11.37
N THR A 18 -10.40 -5.82 -10.59
CA THR A 18 -10.37 -7.24 -10.22
C THR A 18 -11.60 -7.65 -9.39
N TRP A 19 -12.03 -6.81 -8.45
CA TRP A 19 -13.24 -7.06 -7.66
C TRP A 19 -14.51 -6.92 -8.51
N ILE A 20 -14.54 -5.99 -9.47
CA ILE A 20 -15.63 -5.89 -10.45
C ILE A 20 -15.70 -7.16 -11.31
N ALA A 21 -14.56 -7.64 -11.83
CA ALA A 21 -14.49 -8.88 -12.60
C ALA A 21 -14.98 -10.08 -11.77
N LEU A 22 -14.59 -10.16 -10.50
CA LEU A 22 -15.08 -11.20 -9.59
C LEU A 22 -16.59 -11.12 -9.37
N ALA A 23 -17.14 -9.93 -9.16
CA ALA A 23 -18.58 -9.74 -9.02
C ALA A 23 -19.34 -10.16 -10.29
N LEU A 24 -18.81 -9.85 -11.48
CA LEU A 24 -19.39 -10.27 -12.75
C LEU A 24 -19.36 -11.79 -12.92
N VAL A 25 -18.23 -12.43 -12.63
CA VAL A 25 -18.09 -13.90 -12.70
C VAL A 25 -18.99 -14.59 -11.66
N GLY A 26 -19.09 -14.05 -10.44
CA GLY A 26 -20.00 -14.56 -9.41
C GLY A 26 -21.47 -14.43 -9.80
N SER A 27 -21.85 -13.28 -10.36
CA SER A 27 -23.21 -13.05 -10.89
C SER A 27 -23.52 -13.96 -12.08
N ALA A 28 -22.53 -14.21 -12.93
CA ALA A 28 -22.64 -15.16 -14.04
C ALA A 28 -22.92 -16.59 -13.55
N ALA A 29 -22.29 -17.01 -12.45
CA ALA A 29 -22.56 -18.31 -11.83
C ALA A 29 -23.96 -18.39 -11.20
N LEU A 30 -24.40 -17.32 -10.53
CA LEU A 30 -25.72 -17.26 -9.88
C LEU A 30 -26.87 -17.29 -10.89
N TRP A 31 -26.75 -16.53 -11.98
CA TRP A 31 -27.77 -16.41 -13.02
C TRP A 31 -27.51 -17.27 -14.25
N ARG A 32 -26.47 -18.10 -14.24
CA ARG A 32 -26.05 -18.97 -15.35
C ARG A 32 -25.92 -18.22 -16.69
N SER A 33 -25.34 -17.02 -16.65
CA SER A 33 -25.23 -16.12 -17.81
C SER A 33 -23.83 -16.11 -18.41
N GLU A 34 -23.68 -16.60 -19.64
CA GLU A 34 -22.42 -16.52 -20.40
C GLU A 34 -22.00 -15.08 -20.70
N ILE A 35 -22.97 -14.18 -20.89
CA ILE A 35 -22.70 -12.77 -21.20
C ILE A 35 -21.94 -12.11 -20.04
N LEU A 36 -22.39 -12.35 -18.80
CA LEU A 36 -21.72 -11.81 -17.61
C LEU A 36 -20.33 -12.43 -17.40
N PHE A 37 -20.17 -13.71 -17.69
CA PHE A 37 -18.87 -14.37 -17.60
C PHE A 37 -17.87 -13.78 -18.61
N ARG A 38 -18.29 -13.59 -19.87
CA ARG A 38 -17.48 -12.94 -20.92
C ARG A 38 -17.14 -11.49 -20.57
N ALA A 39 -18.09 -10.74 -19.99
CA ALA A 39 -17.83 -9.39 -19.50
C ALA A 39 -16.78 -9.40 -18.38
N GLY A 40 -16.87 -10.31 -17.41
CA GLY A 40 -15.88 -10.47 -16.34
C GLY A 40 -14.46 -10.77 -16.87
N LEU A 41 -14.35 -11.66 -17.87
CA LEU A 41 -13.08 -11.93 -18.55
C LEU A 41 -12.52 -10.67 -19.22
N GLY A 42 -13.37 -9.92 -19.96
CA GLY A 42 -12.97 -8.69 -20.64
C GLY A 42 -12.49 -7.61 -19.67
N VAL A 43 -13.21 -7.40 -18.56
CA VAL A 43 -12.80 -6.47 -17.50
C VAL A 43 -11.46 -6.86 -16.90
N PHE A 44 -11.25 -8.16 -16.61
CA PHE A 44 -9.98 -8.61 -16.05
C PHE A 44 -8.81 -8.49 -17.03
N LEU A 45 -9.03 -8.72 -18.33
CA LEU A 45 -8.01 -8.47 -19.36
C LEU A 45 -7.61 -6.99 -19.40
N ALA A 46 -8.57 -6.06 -19.31
CA ALA A 46 -8.27 -4.64 -19.20
C ALA A 46 -7.44 -4.33 -17.93
N CYS A 47 -7.75 -4.97 -16.80
CA CYS A 47 -6.95 -4.85 -15.57
C CYS A 47 -5.50 -5.28 -15.78
N GLY A 48 -5.26 -6.35 -16.54
CA GLY A 48 -3.91 -6.80 -16.89
C GLY A 48 -3.11 -5.75 -17.66
N LEU A 49 -3.74 -5.03 -18.60
CA LEU A 49 -3.10 -3.94 -19.33
C LEU A 49 -2.70 -2.78 -18.40
N PHE A 50 -3.61 -2.33 -17.54
CA PHE A 50 -3.33 -1.27 -16.57
C PHE A 50 -2.29 -1.68 -15.51
N ALA A 51 -2.26 -2.96 -15.13
CA ALA A 51 -1.23 -3.50 -14.25
C ALA A 51 0.16 -3.39 -14.90
N GLY A 52 0.26 -3.57 -16.22
CA GLY A 52 1.49 -3.33 -16.98
C GLY A 52 1.95 -1.87 -16.94
N VAL A 53 1.01 -0.93 -17.10
CA VAL A 53 1.31 0.51 -16.98
C VAL A 53 1.78 0.86 -15.57
N ALA A 54 1.12 0.33 -14.53
CA ALA A 54 1.51 0.53 -13.14
C ALA A 54 2.92 -0.04 -12.85
N TYR A 55 3.22 -1.23 -13.36
CA TYR A 55 4.54 -1.87 -13.21
C TYR A 55 5.66 -1.02 -13.83
N TRP A 56 5.46 -0.55 -15.06
CA TRP A 56 6.48 0.24 -15.77
C TRP A 56 6.70 1.62 -15.15
N SER A 57 5.64 2.25 -14.66
CA SER A 57 5.70 3.59 -14.06
C SER A 57 6.23 3.62 -12.63
N GLY A 58 6.34 2.47 -11.94
CA GLY A 58 6.76 2.37 -10.54
C GLY A 58 8.19 2.84 -10.27
N PRO A 59 9.24 2.25 -10.90
CA PRO A 59 10.62 2.66 -10.66
C PRO A 59 10.88 4.15 -10.97
N PRO A 60 10.43 4.70 -12.12
CA PRO A 60 10.59 6.13 -12.40
C PRO A 60 9.80 7.04 -11.44
N ALA A 61 8.73 6.55 -10.80
CA ALA A 61 8.02 7.28 -9.77
C ALA A 61 8.84 7.38 -8.47
N TRP A 62 9.56 6.31 -8.11
CA TRP A 62 10.48 6.31 -6.96
C TRP A 62 11.66 7.25 -7.18
N GLU A 63 12.35 7.16 -8.31
CA GLU A 63 13.53 7.98 -8.63
C GLU A 63 13.25 9.48 -8.52
N GLN A 64 12.03 9.92 -8.86
CA GLN A 64 11.62 11.32 -8.76
C GLN A 64 11.48 11.83 -7.32
N ILE A 65 11.14 10.95 -6.36
CA ILE A 65 10.87 11.34 -4.97
C ILE A 65 11.98 10.93 -4.01
N GLU A 66 12.87 10.03 -4.42
CA GLU A 66 13.97 9.48 -3.61
C GLU A 66 14.85 10.58 -2.99
N GLN A 67 15.15 11.63 -3.76
CA GLN A 67 15.99 12.74 -3.29
C GLN A 67 15.20 13.84 -2.57
N GLN A 68 13.86 13.82 -2.64
CA GLN A 68 13.01 14.93 -2.19
C GLN A 68 12.35 14.67 -0.83
N ARG A 69 12.19 13.40 -0.43
CA ARG A 69 11.55 13.03 0.83
C ARG A 69 12.38 12.02 1.60
N GLU A 70 12.40 12.16 2.92
CA GLU A 70 12.92 11.16 3.85
C GLU A 70 11.96 9.95 3.93
N ILE A 71 11.85 9.20 2.83
CA ILE A 71 11.07 7.97 2.76
C ILE A 71 11.96 6.79 3.12
N SER A 72 11.49 5.91 4.01
CA SER A 72 12.20 4.66 4.27
C SER A 72 12.22 3.78 3.02
N ARG A 73 13.44 3.50 2.52
CA ARG A 73 13.67 2.61 1.38
C ARG A 73 13.09 1.22 1.60
N SER A 74 13.07 0.72 2.85
CA SER A 74 12.50 -0.59 3.17
C SER A 74 11.00 -0.67 2.88
N LEU A 75 10.24 0.40 3.16
CA LEU A 75 8.80 0.44 2.90
C LEU A 75 8.49 0.40 1.41
N VAL A 76 9.33 1.05 0.60
CA VAL A 76 9.21 1.07 -0.86
C VAL A 76 9.54 -0.31 -1.42
N GLU A 77 10.60 -0.95 -0.93
CA GLU A 77 10.97 -2.30 -1.36
C GLU A 77 9.88 -3.33 -1.00
N ASP A 78 9.33 -3.28 0.22
CA ASP A 78 8.24 -4.17 0.64
C ASP A 78 7.02 -4.04 -0.28
N HIS A 79 6.62 -2.80 -0.59
CA HIS A 79 5.56 -2.53 -1.56
C HIS A 79 5.92 -3.08 -2.94
N ALA A 80 7.14 -2.82 -3.44
CA ALA A 80 7.59 -3.23 -4.76
C ALA A 80 7.61 -4.75 -4.92
N VAL A 81 8.10 -5.51 -3.92
CA VAL A 81 8.14 -6.98 -3.96
C VAL A 81 6.73 -7.56 -4.11
N ILE A 82 5.78 -7.12 -3.28
CA ILE A 82 4.40 -7.60 -3.35
C ILE A 82 3.71 -7.12 -4.63
N ALA A 83 3.96 -5.88 -5.08
CA ALA A 83 3.44 -5.37 -6.34
C ALA A 83 3.92 -6.17 -7.55
N ARG A 84 5.20 -6.56 -7.59
CA ARG A 84 5.78 -7.40 -8.65
C ARG A 84 5.15 -8.79 -8.65
N ALA A 85 4.97 -9.40 -7.47
CA ALA A 85 4.31 -10.70 -7.34
C ALA A 85 2.84 -10.63 -7.81
N ALA A 86 2.11 -9.59 -7.40
CA ALA A 86 0.72 -9.35 -7.82
C ALA A 86 0.63 -9.13 -9.35
N PHE A 87 1.55 -8.38 -9.93
CA PHE A 87 1.62 -8.16 -11.37
C PHE A 87 1.86 -9.47 -12.13
N LEU A 88 2.85 -10.26 -11.74
CA LEU A 88 3.13 -11.54 -12.39
C LEU A 88 1.91 -12.48 -12.33
N ALA A 89 1.28 -12.60 -11.17
CA ALA A 89 0.06 -13.38 -11.00
C ALA A 89 -1.08 -12.86 -11.89
N THR A 90 -1.22 -11.54 -12.00
CA THR A 90 -2.21 -10.89 -12.89
C THR A 90 -1.98 -11.26 -14.35
N ILE A 91 -0.73 -11.24 -14.82
CA ILE A 91 -0.39 -11.59 -16.21
C ILE A 91 -0.68 -13.06 -16.50
N VAL A 92 -0.28 -13.98 -15.61
CA VAL A 92 -0.59 -15.41 -15.77
C VAL A 92 -2.10 -15.64 -15.85
N GLN A 93 -2.86 -15.00 -14.97
CA GLN A 93 -4.32 -15.09 -14.96
C GLN A 93 -4.97 -14.41 -16.17
N ALA A 94 -4.37 -13.34 -16.70
CA ALA A 94 -4.86 -12.67 -17.91
C ALA A 94 -4.64 -13.53 -19.15
N VAL A 95 -3.53 -14.27 -19.23
CA VAL A 95 -3.33 -15.28 -20.29
C VAL A 95 -4.40 -16.38 -20.19
N LEU A 96 -4.69 -16.87 -18.99
CA LEU A 96 -5.78 -17.82 -18.77
C LEU A 96 -7.13 -17.23 -19.18
N ALA A 97 -7.42 -15.97 -18.82
CA ALA A 97 -8.65 -15.29 -19.22
C ALA A 97 -8.77 -15.18 -20.76
N GLY A 98 -7.67 -14.85 -21.43
CA GLY A 98 -7.59 -14.79 -22.88
C GLY A 98 -7.83 -16.15 -23.55
N GLN A 99 -7.26 -17.23 -22.99
CA GLN A 99 -7.51 -18.60 -23.47
C GLN A 99 -8.98 -19.01 -23.29
N ILE A 100 -9.58 -18.71 -22.15
CA ILE A 100 -11.00 -19.00 -21.89
C ILE A 100 -11.87 -18.20 -22.87
N LEU A 101 -11.59 -16.90 -23.04
CA LEU A 101 -12.33 -16.05 -23.95
C LEU A 101 -12.20 -16.53 -25.41
N PHE A 102 -11.01 -16.96 -25.81
CA PHE A 102 -10.76 -17.52 -27.15
C PHE A 102 -11.57 -18.80 -27.39
N ARG A 103 -11.61 -19.73 -26.43
CA ARG A 103 -12.46 -20.93 -26.53
C ARG A 103 -13.94 -20.58 -26.65
N LEU A 104 -14.42 -19.63 -25.86
CA LEU A 104 -15.82 -19.16 -25.95
C LEU A 104 -16.14 -18.49 -27.29
N LEU A 105 -15.15 -17.84 -27.93
CA LEU A 105 -15.31 -17.28 -29.28
C LEU A 105 -15.35 -18.36 -30.36
N GLN A 106 -14.75 -19.51 -30.12
CA GLN A 106 -14.81 -20.69 -30.98
C GLN A 106 -16.02 -21.59 -30.69
N GLU A 107 -16.93 -21.17 -29.82
CA GLU A 107 -18.10 -21.95 -29.36
C GLU A 107 -17.73 -23.27 -28.66
N GLU A 108 -16.48 -23.39 -28.18
CA GLU A 108 -16.01 -24.55 -27.43
C GLU A 108 -16.50 -24.51 -25.97
N PRO A 109 -16.98 -25.64 -25.42
CA PRO A 109 -17.49 -25.67 -24.05
C PRO A 109 -16.37 -25.45 -23.03
N VAL A 110 -16.57 -24.50 -22.13
CA VAL A 110 -15.66 -24.25 -21.00
C VAL A 110 -16.16 -25.00 -19.77
N GLY A 111 -15.43 -26.03 -19.35
CA GLY A 111 -15.77 -26.83 -18.16
C GLY A 111 -15.81 -26.02 -16.87
N SER A 112 -16.71 -26.39 -15.96
CA SER A 112 -16.96 -25.69 -14.69
C SER A 112 -15.70 -25.56 -13.81
N ILE A 113 -14.82 -26.56 -13.84
CA ILE A 113 -13.54 -26.54 -13.10
C ILE A 113 -12.70 -25.33 -13.51
N LEU A 114 -12.60 -25.04 -14.81
CA LEU A 114 -11.80 -23.94 -15.31
C LEU A 114 -12.37 -22.58 -14.89
N ARG A 115 -13.71 -22.46 -14.86
CA ARG A 115 -14.41 -21.26 -14.36
C ARG A 115 -14.17 -21.05 -12.87
N VAL A 116 -14.18 -22.12 -12.08
CA VAL A 116 -13.89 -22.06 -10.64
C VAL A 116 -12.43 -21.70 -10.40
N VAL A 117 -11.48 -22.32 -11.12
CA VAL A 117 -10.05 -21.96 -11.04
C VAL A 117 -9.85 -20.49 -11.39
N PHE A 118 -10.53 -19.98 -12.43
CA PHE A 118 -10.48 -18.57 -12.78
C PHE A 118 -11.01 -17.68 -11.64
N ALA A 119 -12.18 -18.00 -11.08
CA ALA A 119 -12.76 -17.22 -9.99
C ALA A 119 -11.89 -17.23 -8.72
N VAL A 120 -11.32 -18.37 -8.35
CA VAL A 120 -10.38 -18.49 -7.21
C VAL A 120 -9.12 -17.65 -7.47
N GLY A 121 -8.59 -17.69 -8.69
CA GLY A 121 -7.44 -16.84 -9.07
C GLY A 121 -7.73 -15.35 -8.91
N LEU A 122 -8.95 -14.89 -9.25
CA LEU A 122 -9.35 -13.49 -9.02
C LEU A 122 -9.32 -13.10 -7.54
N VAL A 123 -9.77 -13.99 -6.64
CA VAL A 123 -9.74 -13.75 -5.18
C VAL A 123 -8.30 -13.62 -4.68
N ILE A 124 -7.41 -14.52 -5.12
CA ILE A 124 -6.00 -14.51 -4.73
C ILE A 124 -5.32 -13.22 -5.23
N ILE A 125 -5.51 -12.88 -6.50
CA ILE A 125 -4.90 -11.70 -7.11
C ILE A 125 -5.46 -10.41 -6.52
N GLY A 126 -6.79 -10.34 -6.33
CA GLY A 126 -7.43 -9.20 -5.67
C GLY A 126 -6.87 -8.98 -4.26
N SER A 127 -6.63 -10.06 -3.52
CA SER A 127 -6.01 -9.99 -2.18
C SER A 127 -4.56 -9.47 -2.23
N LEU A 128 -3.74 -9.96 -3.18
CA LEU A 128 -2.38 -9.48 -3.37
C LEU A 128 -2.32 -8.00 -3.77
N LEU A 129 -3.24 -7.56 -4.64
CA LEU A 129 -3.34 -6.17 -5.08
C LEU A 129 -3.75 -5.25 -3.91
N VAL A 130 -4.72 -5.67 -3.09
CA VAL A 130 -5.11 -4.93 -1.88
C VAL A 130 -3.96 -4.85 -0.88
N TRP A 131 -3.20 -5.93 -0.70
CA TRP A 131 -2.03 -5.92 0.17
C TRP A 131 -0.95 -4.96 -0.37
N SER A 132 -0.61 -5.04 -1.65
CA SER A 132 0.31 -4.09 -2.30
C SER A 132 -0.14 -2.64 -2.08
N ALA A 133 -1.44 -2.34 -2.29
CA ALA A 133 -2.00 -1.02 -2.06
C ALA A 133 -1.89 -0.57 -0.59
N ALA A 134 -2.11 -1.48 0.38
CA ALA A 134 -1.95 -1.19 1.80
C ALA A 134 -0.49 -0.85 2.17
N LEU A 135 0.49 -1.56 1.59
CA LEU A 135 1.91 -1.23 1.75
C LEU A 135 2.26 0.11 1.10
N GLY A 136 1.72 0.38 -0.09
CA GLY A 136 1.88 1.67 -0.76
C GLY A 136 1.32 2.84 0.05
N GLY A 137 0.18 2.64 0.72
CA GLY A 137 -0.41 3.60 1.65
C GLY A 137 0.56 3.99 2.77
N ARG A 138 1.27 3.02 3.37
CA ARG A 138 2.26 3.28 4.44
C ARG A 138 3.43 4.15 4.01
N ILE A 139 3.73 4.23 2.70
CA ILE A 139 4.79 5.10 2.17
C ILE A 139 4.39 6.57 2.38
N SER A 140 3.17 6.93 1.98
CA SER A 140 2.68 8.32 2.01
C SER A 140 1.99 8.70 3.33
N HIS A 141 1.47 7.72 4.06
CA HIS A 141 0.68 7.89 5.27
C HIS A 141 1.42 7.29 6.48
N PRO A 142 2.22 8.07 7.23
CA PRO A 142 2.86 7.59 8.45
C PRO A 142 1.84 7.19 9.53
N GLU A 143 0.63 7.72 9.49
CA GLU A 143 -0.46 7.43 10.43
C GLU A 143 -0.99 5.99 10.36
N VAL A 144 -0.84 5.31 9.22
CA VAL A 144 -1.25 3.89 9.07
C VAL A 144 -0.10 2.92 9.31
N ARG A 145 1.09 3.43 9.67
CA ARG A 145 2.21 2.58 10.07
C ARG A 145 1.91 2.04 11.47
N PRO A 146 2.17 0.75 11.74
CA PRO A 146 2.08 0.23 13.09
C PRO A 146 3.01 1.03 14.00
N THR A 147 2.47 1.88 14.86
CA THR A 147 3.24 2.45 15.96
C THR A 147 3.57 1.31 16.89
N ALA A 148 4.85 1.08 17.18
CA ALA A 148 5.25 0.14 18.21
C ALA A 148 4.56 0.55 19.53
N VAL A 149 3.49 -0.17 19.88
CA VAL A 149 2.81 -0.03 21.17
C VAL A 149 3.83 -0.50 22.22
N GLY A 150 4.56 0.45 22.79
CA GLY A 150 5.64 0.18 23.74
C GLY A 150 6.44 1.41 24.16
N GLN A 151 6.57 2.43 23.30
CA GLN A 151 6.96 3.76 23.78
C GLN A 151 5.69 4.55 24.05
N GLN A 152 5.17 4.38 25.27
CA GLN A 152 4.52 5.48 25.95
C GLN A 152 5.38 6.71 25.70
N LEU A 153 4.89 7.66 24.89
CA LEU A 153 5.32 9.04 25.02
C LEU A 153 5.30 9.30 26.53
N PRO A 154 6.45 9.63 27.18
CA PRO A 154 6.46 9.86 28.61
C PRO A 154 5.30 10.80 28.88
N PRO A 155 4.35 10.41 29.76
CA PRO A 155 3.09 11.12 29.93
C PRO A 155 3.47 12.57 30.07
N ARG A 156 3.05 13.38 29.08
CA ARG A 156 3.41 14.79 28.90
C ARG A 156 3.49 15.34 30.31
N GLN A 157 4.71 15.48 30.85
CA GLN A 157 4.87 15.75 32.27
C GLN A 157 4.15 17.06 32.43
N LEU A 158 2.96 17.00 33.01
CA LEU A 158 2.23 18.16 33.47
C LEU A 158 3.26 18.78 34.40
N LEU A 159 3.93 19.83 33.89
CA LEU A 159 4.94 20.58 34.60
C LEU A 159 4.28 20.92 35.91
N ASN A 160 4.64 20.19 36.96
CA ASN A 160 4.04 20.36 38.25
C ASN A 160 4.46 21.75 38.72
N PRO A 161 3.55 22.74 38.79
CA PRO A 161 3.93 24.11 39.11
C PRO A 161 4.48 24.23 40.54
N SER A 162 4.30 23.20 41.39
CA SER A 162 4.82 23.18 42.76
C SER A 162 6.31 22.84 42.90
N ARG A 163 7.04 22.53 41.82
CA ARG A 163 8.51 22.31 41.86
C ARG A 163 9.37 23.47 41.34
N CYS A 164 8.81 24.68 41.22
CA CYS A 164 9.63 25.89 41.09
C CYS A 164 10.20 26.28 42.46
N SER A 165 11.37 25.72 42.82
CA SER A 165 12.18 26.26 43.91
C SER A 165 12.64 27.67 43.56
N ARG A 166 12.35 28.60 44.46
CA ARG A 166 12.38 30.06 44.29
C ARG A 166 13.79 30.67 44.25
N SER A 167 14.86 29.91 44.03
CA SER A 167 16.19 30.39 44.44
C SER A 167 16.97 31.18 43.40
N HIS A 168 16.67 31.16 42.09
CA HIS A 168 17.42 31.97 41.11
C HIS A 168 16.50 32.73 40.15
N PHE A 169 16.28 34.01 40.44
CA PHE A 169 15.82 35.02 39.48
C PHE A 169 16.62 36.31 39.75
N PRO A 170 17.27 36.87 38.71
CA PRO A 170 16.98 38.26 38.43
C PRO A 170 16.82 38.47 36.92
N ALA A 171 15.57 38.63 36.48
CA ALA A 171 15.19 39.47 35.34
C ALA A 171 13.65 39.51 35.30
N ARG A 172 13.06 40.60 35.79
CA ARG A 172 11.61 40.84 35.66
C ARG A 172 11.33 41.31 34.24
N HIS A 173 10.63 40.50 33.45
CA HIS A 173 9.90 40.97 32.27
C HIS A 173 8.46 41.34 32.68
N PRO A 174 7.92 42.50 32.27
CA PRO A 174 6.60 42.96 32.68
C PRO A 174 5.53 42.37 31.76
N ALA A 175 5.36 41.05 31.77
CA ALA A 175 4.22 40.36 31.17
C ALA A 175 4.15 38.92 31.68
N GLY A 176 3.68 38.75 32.92
CA GLY A 176 2.81 37.66 33.39
C GLY A 176 3.04 36.19 33.00
N GLY A 177 4.22 35.75 32.56
CA GLY A 177 4.46 34.34 32.21
C GLY A 177 5.90 33.90 32.41
N CYS A 178 6.15 33.04 33.40
CA CYS A 178 7.43 32.36 33.55
C CYS A 178 7.49 31.17 32.59
N ILE A 179 8.28 31.27 31.52
CA ILE A 179 8.66 30.12 30.69
C ILE A 179 10.00 29.59 31.21
N CYS A 180 9.96 28.47 31.93
CA CYS A 180 11.18 27.74 32.30
C CYS A 180 11.70 26.96 31.09
N VAL A 181 12.67 27.50 30.39
CA VAL A 181 13.43 26.75 29.37
C VAL A 181 14.52 25.95 30.10
N ARG A 182 14.30 24.66 30.32
CA ARG A 182 15.36 23.76 30.80
C ARG A 182 16.17 23.33 29.58
N PHE A 183 17.41 23.80 29.47
CA PHE A 183 18.39 23.27 28.51
C PHE A 183 18.60 21.78 28.81
N VAL A 184 18.07 20.92 27.94
CA VAL A 184 18.35 19.47 27.97
C VAL A 184 19.77 19.29 27.42
N GLN A 185 20.69 18.86 28.29
CA GLN A 185 22.04 18.45 27.89
C GLN A 185 21.97 17.21 26.99
N PRO A 186 22.87 17.05 25.99
CA PRO A 186 22.89 15.88 25.13
C PRO A 186 23.32 14.63 25.91
N VAL A 187 22.64 13.51 25.67
CA VAL A 187 22.94 12.18 26.24
C VAL A 187 24.29 11.69 25.67
N PRO A 188 25.22 11.17 26.50
CA PRO A 188 26.48 10.62 25.99
C PRO A 188 26.22 9.26 25.33
N GLN A 189 26.84 9.02 24.18
CA GLN A 189 26.84 7.73 23.50
C GLN A 189 27.64 6.71 24.33
N ALA A 190 26.98 5.61 24.73
CA ALA A 190 27.65 4.47 25.34
C ALA A 190 28.04 3.45 24.24
N GLU A 191 29.31 3.54 23.88
CA GLU A 191 30.31 2.48 23.73
C GLU A 191 29.88 1.01 23.52
N SER A 192 30.53 0.40 22.53
CA SER A 192 30.70 -1.00 22.16
C SER A 192 30.48 -2.09 23.23
N ALA A 193 29.74 -3.13 22.84
CA ALA A 193 29.87 -4.48 23.40
C ALA A 193 29.71 -5.54 22.29
N GLU A 194 30.87 -6.03 21.88
CA GLU A 194 31.20 -7.29 21.23
C GLU A 194 30.49 -8.49 21.86
N ILE A 195 29.79 -9.33 21.07
CA ILE A 195 29.51 -10.74 21.41
C ILE A 195 29.53 -11.59 20.12
N VAL A 196 30.49 -12.53 20.15
CA VAL A 196 30.74 -13.77 19.39
C VAL A 196 29.59 -14.32 18.54
#